data_AF-A0A7L2TUT6-F1
#
_entry.id   AF-A0A7L2TUT6-F1
#
_cell.length_a   1.000
_cell.length_b   1.000
_cell.length_c   1.000
_cell.angle_alpha   90.00
_cell.angle_beta   90.00
_cell.angle_gamma   90.00
#
_symmetry.space_group_name_H-M   'P 1'
#
loop_
_entity.id
_entity.type
_entity.pdbx_description
1 polymer ?
#
loop_
_entity_poly.entity_id
_entity_poly.type
_entity_poly.pdbx_seq_one_letter_code
_entity_poly.pdbx_strand_id
1 'polypeptide(L)'
;MWFMYVLSWLSLLVQVAFVTLAIAAGLYYLAELIEEYTVVTRRIIKYMIWFSSAVLVGLYLFEQFPAFLVGVGLFTNLVYFGLLQTFPFIVLTSSNFILSCVLVVLNHYLAFQYFAEEFYLFSEVRA
;
A
#
# COMPACT_ATOMS: atom_id res chain seq x y z
N MET A 1 -21.84 -22.13 30.12
CA MET A 1 -20.92 -21.39 29.23
C MET A 1 -21.30 -21.46 27.74
N TRP A 2 -22.21 -22.35 27.32
CA TRP A 2 -22.59 -22.48 25.90
C TRP A 2 -23.29 -21.24 25.30
N PHE A 3 -24.12 -20.54 26.08
CA PHE A 3 -24.82 -19.33 25.62
C PHE A 3 -23.86 -18.19 25.22
N MET A 4 -22.87 -17.88 26.06
CA MET A 4 -21.84 -16.88 25.77
C MET A 4 -20.98 -17.28 24.56
N TYR A 5 -20.71 -18.58 24.39
CA TYR A 5 -19.97 -19.09 23.24
C TYR A 5 -20.75 -18.89 21.93
N VAL A 6 -22.04 -19.27 21.90
CA VAL A 6 -22.91 -19.01 20.74
C VAL A 6 -23.01 -17.50 20.46
N LEU A 7 -23.15 -16.67 21.50
CA LEU A 7 -23.18 -15.22 21.36
C LEU A 7 -21.88 -14.66 20.75
N SER A 8 -20.71 -15.20 21.12
CA SER A 8 -19.43 -14.79 20.54
C SER A 8 -19.32 -15.10 19.04
N TRP A 9 -19.78 -16.28 18.61
CA TRP A 9 -19.82 -16.64 17.19
C TRP A 9 -20.77 -15.75 16.40
N LEU A 10 -21.95 -15.47 16.97
CA LEU A 10 -22.91 -14.56 16.35
C LEU A 10 -22.35 -13.14 16.26
N SER A 11 -21.72 -12.63 17.31
CA SER A 11 -21.07 -11.32 17.32
C SER A 11 -19.95 -11.23 16.28
N LEU A 12 -19.11 -12.28 16.16
CA LEU A 12 -18.04 -12.33 15.18
C LEU A 12 -18.60 -12.27 13.75
N LEU A 13 -19.64 -13.06 13.46
CA LEU A 13 -20.29 -13.05 12.14
C LEU A 13 -20.83 -11.66 11.80
N VAL A 14 -21.54 -11.03 12.74
CA VAL A 14 -22.07 -9.68 12.57
C VAL A 14 -20.93 -8.67 12.34
N GLN A 15 -19.88 -8.71 13.13
CA GLN A 15 -18.73 -7.80 12.97
C GLN A 15 -18.05 -7.97 11.62
N VAL A 16 -17.79 -9.21 11.19
CA VAL A 16 -17.19 -9.49 9.87
C VAL A 16 -18.09 -8.97 8.75
N ALA A 17 -19.41 -9.18 8.85
CA ALA A 17 -20.36 -8.66 7.86
C ALA A 17 -20.36 -7.13 7.81
N PHE A 18 -20.38 -6.44 8.95
CA PHE A 18 -20.35 -4.98 8.98
C PHE A 18 -19.02 -4.41 8.47
N VAL A 19 -17.88 -4.99 8.86
CA VAL A 19 -16.56 -4.54 8.40
C VAL A 19 -16.43 -4.74 6.89
N THR A 20 -16.84 -5.89 6.36
CA THR A 20 -16.79 -6.14 4.92
C THR A 20 -17.69 -5.19 4.13
N LEU A 21 -18.92 -4.95 4.59
CA LEU A 21 -19.83 -3.98 3.97
C LEU A 21 -19.29 -2.55 4.04
N ALA A 22 -18.70 -2.15 5.18
CA ALA A 22 -18.12 -0.82 5.34
C ALA A 22 -16.92 -0.60 4.40
N ILE A 23 -16.04 -1.60 4.27
CA ILE A 23 -14.91 -1.55 3.33
C ILE A 23 -15.43 -1.52 1.89
N ALA A 24 -16.40 -2.37 1.54
CA ALA A 24 -16.98 -2.40 0.20
C ALA A 24 -17.64 -1.07 -0.18
N ALA A 25 -18.43 -0.48 0.72
CA ALA A 25 -19.07 0.81 0.50
C ALA A 25 -18.03 1.94 0.35
N GLY A 26 -17.00 1.95 1.20
CA GLY A 26 -15.91 2.93 1.12
C GLY A 26 -15.11 2.83 -0.19
N LEU A 27 -14.77 1.60 -0.61
CA LEU A 27 -14.07 1.37 -1.88
C LEU A 27 -14.94 1.72 -3.09
N TYR A 28 -16.24 1.42 -3.03
CA TYR A 28 -17.19 1.79 -4.08
C TYR A 28 -17.30 3.30 -4.24
N TYR A 29 -17.48 4.03 -3.14
CA TYR A 29 -17.51 5.50 -3.16
C TYR A 29 -16.20 6.10 -3.68
N LEU A 30 -15.06 5.53 -3.27
CA LEU A 30 -13.76 5.97 -3.78
C LEU A 30 -13.63 5.71 -5.28
N ALA A 31 -14.10 4.58 -5.80
CA ALA A 31 -14.07 4.28 -7.23
C ALA A 31 -14.92 5.27 -8.03
N GLU A 32 -16.11 5.62 -7.53
CA GLU A 32 -16.98 6.65 -8.14
C GLU A 32 -16.28 8.01 -8.16
N LEU A 33 -15.63 8.43 -7.07
CA LEU A 33 -14.86 9.67 -7.01
C LEU A 33 -13.68 9.66 -8.00
N ILE A 34 -13.02 8.51 -8.16
CA ILE A 34 -11.93 8.34 -9.11
C ILE A 34 -12.43 8.49 -10.55
N GLU A 35 -13.60 7.93 -10.87
CA GLU A 35 -14.23 7.99 -12.19
C GLU A 35 -14.77 9.40 -12.51
N GLU A 36 -15.32 10.11 -11.53
CA GLU A 36 -15.82 11.48 -11.69
C GLU A 36 -14.68 12.50 -11.77
N TYR A 37 -13.68 12.40 -10.88
CA TYR A 37 -12.58 13.37 -10.76
C TYR A 37 -11.23 12.83 -11.24
N THR A 38 -11.22 12.15 -12.39
CA THR A 38 -10.03 11.46 -12.94
C THR A 38 -8.79 12.36 -13.01
N VAL A 39 -8.93 13.63 -13.39
CA VAL A 39 -7.80 14.58 -13.51
C VAL A 39 -7.21 14.92 -12.13
N VAL A 40 -8.05 15.15 -11.13
CA VAL A 40 -7.63 15.46 -9.76
C VAL A 40 -6.95 14.24 -9.15
N THR A 41 -7.58 13.08 -9.30
CA THR A 41 -7.04 11.79 -8.84
C THR A 41 -5.67 11.52 -9.45
N ARG A 42 -5.53 11.67 -10.77
CA ARG A 42 -4.24 11.51 -11.46
C ARG A 42 -3.17 12.44 -10.87
N ARG A 43 -3.53 13.69 -10.58
CA ARG A 43 -2.61 14.67 -10.01
C ARG A 43 -2.21 14.32 -8.57
N ILE A 44 -3.15 13.88 -7.75
CA ILE A 44 -2.91 13.43 -6.37
C ILE A 44 -1.95 12.24 -6.37
N ILE A 45 -2.25 11.20 -7.16
CA ILE A 45 -1.39 10.00 -7.25
C ILE A 45 0.02 10.40 -7.73
N LYS A 46 0.13 11.29 -8.71
CA LYS A 46 1.43 11.81 -9.17
C LYS A 46 2.21 12.48 -8.03
N TYR A 47 1.57 13.30 -7.21
CA TYR A 47 2.21 13.91 -6.04
C TYR A 47 2.58 12.89 -4.97
N MET A 48 1.75 11.87 -4.74
CA MET A 48 2.06 10.79 -3.79
C MET A 48 3.29 10.00 -4.22
N ILE A 49 3.46 9.71 -5.52
CA ILE A 49 4.66 9.02 -6.03
C ILE A 49 5.91 9.92 -5.86
N TRP A 50 5.81 11.21 -6.20
CA TRP A 50 6.91 12.16 -5.98
C TRP A 50 7.31 12.26 -4.51
N PHE A 51 6.32 12.33 -3.62
CA PHE A 51 6.54 12.37 -2.18
C PHE A 51 7.21 11.07 -1.70
N SER A 52 6.70 9.90 -2.11
CA SER A 52 7.30 8.60 -1.79
C SER A 52 8.76 8.50 -2.27
N SER A 53 9.05 8.92 -3.50
CA SER A 53 10.42 8.97 -4.00
C SER A 53 11.30 9.91 -3.19
N ALA A 54 10.80 11.08 -2.78
CA ALA A 54 11.54 12.01 -1.94
C ALA A 54 11.85 11.41 -0.55
N VAL A 55 10.88 10.70 0.05
CA VAL A 55 11.08 9.99 1.32
C VAL A 55 12.13 8.89 1.19
N LEU A 56 12.06 8.06 0.12
CA LEU A 56 13.06 7.00 -0.13
C LEU A 56 14.47 7.57 -0.30
N VAL A 57 14.62 8.68 -1.02
CA VAL A 57 15.90 9.37 -1.17
C VAL A 57 16.37 9.96 0.16
N GLY A 58 15.46 10.54 0.95
CA GLY A 58 15.75 11.02 2.29
C GLY A 58 16.28 9.92 3.21
N LEU A 59 15.59 8.77 3.25
CA LEU A 59 16.02 7.61 4.03
C LEU A 59 17.41 7.11 3.61
N TYR A 60 17.71 7.13 2.31
CA TYR A 60 19.04 6.78 1.82
C TYR A 60 20.14 7.75 2.28
N LEU A 61 19.86 9.06 2.25
CA LEU A 61 20.84 10.11 2.57
C LEU A 61 21.08 10.26 4.08
N PHE A 62 20.04 10.15 4.91
CA PHE A 62 20.12 10.40 6.34
C PHE A 62 20.34 9.13 7.16
N GLU A 63 19.70 8.01 6.79
CA GLU A 63 19.68 6.77 7.59
C GLU A 63 20.53 5.64 6.98
N GLN A 64 21.28 5.91 5.90
CA GLN A 64 22.08 4.91 5.17
C GLN A 64 21.31 3.63 4.82
N PHE A 65 20.02 3.78 4.53
CA PHE A 65 19.12 2.67 4.24
C PHE A 65 19.64 1.80 3.07
N PRO A 66 19.40 0.47 3.05
CA PRO A 66 19.98 -0.41 2.04
C PRO A 66 19.70 0.07 0.61
N ALA A 67 20.78 0.35 -0.14
CA ALA A 67 20.70 0.88 -1.50
C ALA A 67 19.86 -0.01 -2.42
N PHE A 68 19.85 -1.33 -2.18
CA PHE A 68 19.02 -2.27 -2.91
C PHE A 68 17.52 -2.04 -2.68
N LEU A 69 17.09 -1.82 -1.44
CA LEU A 69 15.68 -1.63 -1.08
C LEU A 69 15.17 -0.27 -1.58
N VAL A 70 16.00 0.77 -1.45
CA VAL A 70 15.75 2.10 -2.02
C VAL A 70 15.66 2.02 -3.55
N GLY A 71 16.58 1.31 -4.20
CA GLY A 71 16.59 1.13 -5.65
C GLY A 71 15.34 0.43 -6.17
N VAL A 72 14.91 -0.67 -5.52
CA VAL A 72 13.67 -1.37 -5.85
C VAL A 72 12.45 -0.48 -5.62
N GLY A 73 12.42 0.30 -4.54
CA GLY A 73 11.34 1.28 -4.27
C GLY A 73 11.25 2.38 -5.33
N LEU A 74 12.37 3.00 -5.69
CA LEU A 74 12.42 4.03 -6.73
C LEU A 74 12.04 3.47 -8.10
N PHE A 75 12.50 2.26 -8.44
CA PHE A 75 12.11 1.59 -9.67
C PHE A 75 10.59 1.31 -9.71
N THR A 76 10.02 0.89 -8.60
CA THR A 76 8.56 0.68 -8.46
C THR A 76 7.80 1.99 -8.69
N ASN A 77 8.28 3.10 -8.12
CA ASN A 77 7.70 4.44 -8.34
C ASN A 77 7.77 4.86 -9.82
N LEU A 78 8.85 4.52 -10.55
CA LEU A 78 8.93 4.76 -12.00
C LEU A 78 7.89 3.96 -12.79
N VAL A 79 7.67 2.68 -12.45
CA VAL A 79 6.62 1.86 -13.08
C VAL A 79 5.23 2.43 -12.80
N TYR A 80 4.99 2.98 -11.60
CA TYR A 80 3.74 3.68 -11.29
C TYR A 80 3.52 4.95 -12.11
N PHE A 81 4.58 5.70 -12.45
CA PHE A 81 4.45 6.81 -13.42
C PHE A 81 4.02 6.32 -14.81
N GLY A 82 4.49 5.15 -15.24
CA GLY A 82 4.03 4.50 -16.47
C GLY A 82 2.54 4.15 -16.41
N LEU A 83 2.06 3.62 -15.29
CA LEU A 83 0.65 3.29 -15.08
C LEU A 83 -0.27 4.52 -15.10
N LEU A 84 0.23 5.66 -14.62
CA LEU A 84 -0.46 6.96 -14.67
C LEU A 84 -0.65 7.53 -16.09
N GLN A 85 0.01 6.98 -17.12
CA GLN A 85 -0.18 7.43 -18.50
C GLN A 85 -1.51 6.95 -19.09
N THR A 86 -1.95 5.75 -18.73
CA THR A 86 -3.20 5.14 -19.21
C THR A 86 -4.38 5.37 -18.27
N PHE A 87 -4.17 6.11 -17.18
CA PHE A 87 -5.21 6.46 -16.21
C PHE A 87 -6.36 7.25 -16.88
N PRO A 88 -7.64 6.95 -16.59
CA PRO A 88 -8.17 6.06 -15.54
C PRO A 88 -8.33 4.59 -15.95
N PHE A 89 -8.18 4.25 -17.24
CA PHE A 89 -8.40 2.89 -17.73
C PHE A 89 -7.15 2.03 -17.52
N ILE A 90 -7.16 1.19 -16.48
CA ILE A 90 -6.08 0.24 -16.20
C ILE A 90 -6.33 -1.05 -16.98
N VAL A 91 -5.48 -1.32 -17.97
CA VAL A 91 -5.52 -2.59 -18.71
C VAL A 91 -4.77 -3.66 -17.91
N LEU A 92 -5.50 -4.65 -17.40
CA LEU A 92 -4.94 -5.73 -16.56
C LEU A 92 -3.87 -6.56 -17.27
N THR A 93 -3.94 -6.65 -18.61
CA THR A 93 -2.96 -7.39 -19.43
C THR A 93 -1.73 -6.55 -19.80
N SER A 94 -1.68 -5.28 -19.40
CA SER A 94 -0.52 -4.44 -19.70
C SER A 94 0.72 -4.88 -18.92
N SER A 95 1.88 -4.87 -19.58
CA SER A 95 3.15 -5.23 -18.95
C SER A 95 3.43 -4.39 -17.69
N ASN A 96 3.10 -3.09 -17.74
CA ASN A 96 3.28 -2.19 -16.59
C ASN A 96 2.40 -2.57 -15.40
N PHE A 97 1.15 -2.98 -15.61
CA PHE A 97 0.27 -3.41 -14.52
C PHE A 97 0.80 -4.68 -13.84
N ILE A 98 1.13 -5.71 -14.64
CA ILE A 98 1.67 -6.97 -14.12
C ILE A 98 2.98 -6.73 -13.37
N LEU A 99 3.88 -5.93 -13.97
CA LEU A 99 5.15 -5.57 -13.35
C LEU A 99 4.92 -4.82 -12.03
N SER A 100 3.95 -3.92 -11.96
CA SER A 100 3.63 -3.18 -10.75
C SER A 100 3.11 -4.08 -9.61
N CYS A 101 2.31 -5.11 -9.94
CA CYS A 101 1.84 -6.10 -8.98
C CYS A 101 2.99 -6.96 -8.44
N VAL A 102 3.92 -7.39 -9.30
CA VAL A 102 5.10 -8.15 -8.86
C VAL A 102 5.99 -7.28 -7.98
N LEU A 103 6.26 -6.04 -8.39
CA LEU A 103 7.12 -5.12 -7.67
C LEU A 103 6.55 -4.72 -6.31
N VAL A 104 5.23 -4.52 -6.17
CA VAL A 104 4.66 -4.18 -4.86
C VAL A 104 4.84 -5.30 -3.84
N VAL A 105 4.67 -6.56 -4.28
CA VAL A 105 4.87 -7.74 -3.44
C VAL A 105 6.35 -7.89 -3.07
N LEU A 106 7.26 -7.77 -4.05
CA LEU A 106 8.69 -7.84 -3.80
C LEU A 106 9.16 -6.74 -2.87
N ASN A 107 8.71 -5.51 -3.08
CA ASN A 107 9.08 -4.38 -2.24
C ASN A 107 8.61 -4.59 -0.79
N HIS A 108 7.36 -5.01 -0.58
CA HIS A 108 6.84 -5.31 0.75
C HIS A 108 7.57 -6.48 1.41
N TYR A 109 7.87 -7.53 0.66
CA TYR A 109 8.61 -8.68 1.18
C TYR A 109 10.01 -8.27 1.64
N LEU A 110 10.75 -7.51 0.83
CA LEU A 110 12.07 -7.00 1.18
C LEU A 110 12.02 -6.04 2.37
N ALA A 111 11.04 -5.13 2.41
CA ALA A 111 10.85 -4.23 3.54
C ALA A 111 10.56 -5.02 4.83
N PHE A 112 9.65 -5.99 4.77
CA PHE A 112 9.33 -6.82 5.93
C PHE A 112 10.54 -7.63 6.40
N GLN A 113 11.32 -8.18 5.48
CA GLN A 113 12.55 -8.88 5.82
C GLN A 113 13.56 -7.95 6.51
N TYR A 114 13.82 -6.77 5.93
CA TYR A 114 14.75 -5.80 6.49
C TYR A 114 14.33 -5.35 7.90
N PHE A 115 13.06 -4.98 8.09
CA PHE A 115 12.55 -4.57 9.40
C PHE A 115 12.39 -5.74 10.40
N ALA A 116 12.28 -6.98 9.92
CA ALA A 116 12.28 -8.16 10.79
C ALA A 116 13.69 -8.55 11.26
N GLU A 117 14.73 -8.24 10.49
CA GLU A 117 16.13 -8.46 10.86
C GLU A 117 16.60 -7.43 11.92
N GLU A 118 16.14 -6.18 11.86
CA GLU A 118 16.41 -5.15 12.89
C GLU A 118 15.30 -5.10 13.96
N PHE A 119 15.24 -6.13 14.81
CA PHE A 119 14.39 -6.12 16.00
C PHE A 119 15.02 -5.23 17.09
N TYR A 120 14.67 -3.94 17.14
CA TYR A 120 14.99 -3.10 18.30
C TYR A 120 14.13 -3.55 19.49
N LEU A 121 14.77 -3.92 20.60
CA LEU A 121 14.04 -4.16 21.85
C LEU A 121 13.38 -2.85 22.29
N PHE A 122 12.13 -2.92 22.75
CA PHE A 122 11.35 -1.78 23.27
C PHE A 122 12.06 -0.97 24.37
N SER A 123 13.13 -1.52 24.98
CA SER A 123 13.99 -0.85 25.96
C SER A 123 14.92 0.22 25.36
N GLU A 124 15.27 0.13 24.08
CA GLU A 124 16.19 1.08 23.41
C GLU A 124 15.46 2.31 22.84
N VAL A 125 14.14 2.23 22.66
CA VAL A 125 13.30 3.35 22.16
C VAL A 125 13.06 4.42 23.24
N ARG A 126 13.49 4.20 24.49
CA ARG A 126 13.22 5.09 25.64
C ARG A 126 14.46 5.53 26.43
N ALA A 127 15.66 5.44 25.85
CA ALA A 127 16.89 6.03 26.39
C ALA A 127 17.31 7.23 25.54
#